data_AF-R4W7E1-F1
#
_entry.id   AF-R4W7E1-F1
#
_cell.length_a   1.000
_cell.length_b   1.000
_cell.length_c   1.000
_cell.angle_alpha   90.00
_cell.angle_beta   90.00
_cell.angle_gamma   90.00
#
_symmetry.space_group_name_H-M   'P 1'
#
loop_
_entity.id
_entity.type
_entity.pdbx_description
1 polymer ?
#
loop_
_entity_poly.entity_id
_entity_poly.type
_entity_poly.pdbx_seq_one_letter_code
_entity_poly.pdbx_strand_id
1 'polypeptide(L)'
;MTEQDPERTSVRTYVPAYQKEEWATRANELEMSLSEFVRTMVQAGKRGFEGGQPAAESRDREKGGSGDATPGGQDLETTVLDALENGPLEFDELVDVVAEDFRRDVDEALGRLEEEDRVEHDRLDGGYRVTDDG
;
A
#
# COMPACT_ATOMS: atom_id res chain seq x y z
N MET A 1 -39.47 12.19 21.33
CA MET A 1 -38.04 11.87 21.11
C MET A 1 -37.95 11.29 19.73
N THR A 2 -37.36 11.99 18.78
CA THR A 2 -37.19 11.47 17.41
C THR A 2 -35.99 10.53 17.44
N GLU A 3 -36.23 9.23 17.28
CA GLU A 3 -35.18 8.26 17.00
C GLU A 3 -34.55 8.65 15.66
N GLN A 4 -33.33 9.19 15.72
CA GLN A 4 -32.55 9.44 14.51
C GLN A 4 -32.05 8.09 14.02
N ASP A 5 -32.67 7.56 12.97
CA ASP A 5 -32.13 6.43 12.23
C ASP A 5 -30.77 6.88 11.65
N PRO A 6 -29.64 6.34 12.11
CA PRO A 6 -28.35 6.84 11.68
C PRO A 6 -28.15 6.44 10.21
N GLU A 7 -28.19 7.42 9.31
CA GLU A 7 -27.82 7.21 7.90
C GLU A 7 -26.46 6.51 7.82
N ARG A 8 -26.44 5.32 7.22
CA ARG A 8 -25.24 4.50 7.06
C ARG A 8 -24.58 4.85 5.74
N THR A 9 -23.37 5.39 5.79
CA THR A 9 -22.52 5.60 4.61
C THR A 9 -21.38 4.58 4.55
N SER A 10 -20.92 4.24 3.35
CA SER A 10 -19.81 3.31 3.13
C SER A 10 -18.47 4.02 3.18
N VAL A 11 -17.51 3.46 3.92
CA VAL A 11 -16.10 3.90 3.91
C VAL A 11 -15.28 2.90 3.11
N ARG A 12 -14.44 3.38 2.19
CA ARG A 12 -13.53 2.55 1.39
C ARG A 12 -12.10 3.02 1.63
N THR A 13 -11.21 2.08 1.89
CA THR A 13 -9.77 2.29 2.06
C THR A 13 -9.01 1.24 1.24
N TYR A 14 -7.75 1.52 0.92
CA TYR A 14 -6.89 0.60 0.19
C TYR A 14 -5.96 -0.13 1.15
N VAL A 15 -5.72 -1.40 0.88
CA VAL A 15 -4.77 -2.24 1.61
C VAL A 15 -4.01 -3.09 0.61
N PRO A 16 -2.75 -3.46 0.89
CA PRO A 16 -2.00 -4.38 0.04
C PRO A 16 -2.77 -5.66 -0.23
N ALA A 17 -2.65 -6.20 -1.45
CA ALA A 17 -3.42 -7.37 -1.89
C ALA A 17 -3.24 -8.57 -0.95
N TYR A 18 -2.00 -8.88 -0.57
CA TYR A 18 -1.67 -9.97 0.35
C TYR A 18 -2.36 -9.81 1.72
N GLN A 19 -2.50 -8.58 2.21
CA GLN A 19 -3.11 -8.30 3.50
C GLN A 19 -4.63 -8.51 3.44
N LYS A 20 -5.26 -8.12 2.33
CA LYS A 20 -6.66 -8.44 2.06
C LYS A 20 -6.90 -9.95 1.97
N GLU A 21 -5.98 -10.69 1.34
CA GLU A 21 -6.05 -12.15 1.22
C GLU A 21 -5.92 -12.85 2.58
N GLU A 22 -4.99 -12.38 3.42
CA GLU A 22 -4.83 -12.88 4.79
C GLU A 22 -6.11 -12.64 5.61
N TRP A 23 -6.66 -11.43 5.58
CA TRP A 23 -7.91 -11.11 6.27
C TRP A 23 -9.11 -11.89 5.73
N ALA A 24 -9.17 -12.13 4.42
CA ALA A 24 -10.21 -12.95 3.82
C ALA A 24 -10.11 -14.40 4.32
N THR A 25 -8.89 -14.93 4.45
CA THR A 25 -8.66 -16.26 5.03
C THR A 25 -9.16 -16.31 6.47
N ARG A 26 -8.76 -15.34 7.31
CA ARG A 26 -9.21 -15.25 8.71
C ARG A 26 -10.71 -15.05 8.86
N ALA A 27 -11.33 -14.28 7.97
CA ALA A 27 -12.78 -14.07 7.97
C ALA A 27 -13.53 -15.38 7.67
N ASN A 28 -13.02 -16.19 6.73
CA ASN A 28 -13.57 -17.52 6.45
C ASN A 28 -13.41 -18.47 7.65
N GLU A 29 -12.25 -18.48 8.32
CA GLU A 29 -12.03 -19.27 9.55
C GLU A 29 -13.05 -18.93 10.66
N LEU A 30 -13.51 -17.68 10.69
CA LEU A 30 -14.48 -17.17 11.66
C LEU A 30 -15.93 -17.13 11.12
N GLU A 31 -16.19 -17.73 9.95
CA GLU A 31 -17.49 -17.80 9.29
C GLU A 31 -18.19 -16.43 9.12
N MET A 32 -17.39 -15.38 8.88
CA MET A 32 -17.88 -14.00 8.76
C MET A 32 -17.48 -13.37 7.44
N SER A 33 -18.21 -12.32 7.05
CA SER A 33 -17.83 -11.54 5.86
C SER A 33 -16.55 -10.73 6.10
N LEU A 34 -15.79 -10.47 5.04
CA LEU A 34 -14.59 -9.64 5.13
C LEU A 34 -14.88 -8.24 5.73
N SER A 35 -16.02 -7.63 5.37
CA SER A 35 -16.42 -6.34 5.92
C SER A 35 -16.74 -6.40 7.42
N GLU A 36 -17.28 -7.52 7.90
CA GLU A 36 -17.57 -7.73 9.31
C GLU A 36 -16.30 -8.01 10.12
N PHE A 37 -15.37 -8.78 9.54
CA PHE A 37 -14.04 -9.01 10.09
C PHE A 37 -13.25 -7.70 10.25
N VAL A 38 -13.18 -6.89 9.18
CA VAL A 38 -12.52 -5.58 9.19
C VAL A 38 -13.16 -4.64 10.22
N ARG A 39 -14.50 -4.60 10.29
CA ARG A 39 -15.21 -3.80 11.29
C ARG A 39 -14.83 -4.22 12.71
N THR A 40 -14.73 -5.51 12.99
CA THR A 40 -14.35 -6.03 14.31
C THR A 40 -12.91 -5.66 14.66
N MET A 41 -11.96 -5.77 13.73
CA MET A 41 -10.58 -5.33 13.92
C MET A 41 -10.49 -3.84 14.23
N VAL A 42 -11.19 -2.99 13.46
CA VAL A 42 -11.20 -1.54 13.67
C VAL A 42 -11.82 -1.19 15.03
N GLN A 43 -12.91 -1.84 15.40
CA GLN A 43 -13.54 -1.66 16.71
C GLN A 43 -12.64 -2.13 17.87
N ALA A 44 -11.87 -3.21 17.68
CA ALA A 44 -10.90 -3.68 18.66
C ALA A 44 -9.70 -2.72 18.79
N GLY A 45 -9.19 -2.17 17.68
CA GLY A 45 -8.16 -1.14 17.69
C GLY A 45 -8.62 0.12 18.41
N LYS A 46 -9.85 0.60 18.13
CA LYS A 46 -10.45 1.76 18.82
C LYS A 46 -10.63 1.51 20.33
N ARG A 47 -10.98 0.30 20.74
CA ARG A 47 -11.10 -0.07 22.17
C ARG A 47 -9.78 0.07 22.93
N GLY A 48 -8.64 -0.11 22.27
CA GLY A 48 -7.31 0.16 22.85
C GLY A 48 -7.02 1.64 23.12
N PHE A 49 -7.73 2.56 22.47
CA PHE A 49 -7.56 4.01 22.68
C PHE A 49 -8.49 4.58 23.76
N GLU A 50 -9.60 3.90 24.07
CA GLU A 50 -10.61 4.38 25.03
C GLU A 50 -10.41 3.85 26.47
N GLY A 51 -9.32 3.13 26.75
CA GLY A 51 -9.06 2.59 28.09
C GLY A 51 -7.59 2.30 28.42
N GLY A 52 -6.88 3.30 28.95
CA GLY A 52 -5.75 3.11 29.87
C GLY A 52 -4.33 3.13 29.28
N GLN A 53 -3.62 4.24 29.54
CA GLN A 53 -2.17 4.49 29.65
C GLN A 53 -1.14 3.77 28.74
N PRO A 54 -0.09 4.48 28.28
CA PRO A 54 0.91 3.95 27.34
C PRO A 54 1.89 3.03 28.07
N ALA A 55 2.02 1.79 27.61
CA ALA A 55 3.17 0.96 27.91
C ALA A 55 4.18 1.12 26.79
N ALA A 56 5.30 1.74 27.14
CA ALA A 56 6.51 1.76 26.36
C ALA A 56 7.13 0.35 26.24
N GLU A 57 8.07 0.26 25.29
CA GLU A 57 9.10 -0.78 25.12
C GLU A 57 8.75 -2.00 24.26
N SER A 58 9.34 -2.04 23.06
CA SER A 58 10.19 -3.13 22.57
C SER A 58 10.90 -2.65 21.29
N ARG A 59 12.15 -2.19 21.42
CA ARG A 59 13.39 -2.97 21.21
C ARG A 59 13.65 -3.30 19.74
N ASP A 60 14.74 -2.71 19.26
CA ASP A 60 15.73 -3.30 18.34
C ASP A 60 15.19 -4.28 17.30
N ARG A 61 15.05 -3.82 16.06
CA ARG A 61 15.12 -4.71 14.91
C ARG A 61 16.16 -4.16 13.93
N GLU A 62 17.36 -4.66 14.15
CA GLU A 62 18.42 -4.95 13.18
C GLU A 62 18.23 -4.36 11.78
N LYS A 63 19.15 -3.46 11.41
CA LYS A 63 19.43 -3.10 10.01
C LYS A 63 19.94 -4.34 9.27
N GLY A 64 19.02 -5.15 8.76
CA GLY A 64 19.28 -6.16 7.76
C GLY A 64 19.50 -5.47 6.41
N GLY A 65 20.75 -5.15 6.11
CA GLY A 65 21.17 -4.79 4.76
C GLY A 65 20.98 -5.98 3.83
N SER A 66 19.80 -6.10 3.23
CA SER A 66 19.61 -6.89 2.02
C SER A 66 19.74 -5.94 0.84
N GLY A 67 20.95 -5.82 0.32
CA GLY A 67 21.16 -5.31 -1.03
C GLY A 67 20.59 -6.35 -2.00
N ASP A 68 19.28 -6.28 -2.21
CA ASP A 68 18.63 -6.88 -3.35
C ASP A 68 17.78 -5.76 -3.93
N ALA A 69 18.01 -5.42 -5.19
CA ALA A 69 17.27 -4.41 -5.93
C ALA A 69 15.83 -4.90 -6.14
N THR A 70 15.07 -4.90 -5.05
CA THR A 70 13.62 -5.06 -5.08
C THR A 70 13.10 -3.67 -5.38
N PRO A 71 12.52 -3.42 -6.57
CA PRO A 71 11.95 -2.11 -6.86
C PRO A 71 10.86 -1.85 -5.80
N GLY A 72 11.11 -0.87 -4.93
CA GLY A 72 10.18 -0.42 -3.90
C GLY A 72 10.37 -0.99 -2.49
N GLY A 73 11.39 -1.81 -2.21
CA GLY A 73 11.58 -2.39 -0.87
C GLY A 73 12.33 -1.49 0.12
N GLN A 74 13.46 -0.93 -0.31
CA GLN A 74 14.24 0.04 0.47
C GLN A 74 13.96 1.48 0.02
N ASP A 75 13.61 1.66 -1.25
CA ASP A 75 13.33 2.97 -1.83
C ASP A 75 12.05 3.58 -1.26
N LEU A 76 11.01 2.79 -0.94
CA LEU A 76 9.75 3.34 -0.43
C LEU A 76 9.91 3.99 0.95
N GLU A 77 10.56 3.31 1.89
CA GLU A 77 10.77 3.85 3.24
C GLU A 77 11.65 5.10 3.20
N THR A 78 12.70 5.10 2.35
CA THR A 78 13.55 6.26 2.12
C THR A 78 12.78 7.41 1.46
N THR A 79 12.04 7.17 0.39
CA THR A 79 11.24 8.19 -0.32
C THR A 79 10.19 8.83 0.59
N VAL A 80 9.54 8.05 1.46
CA VAL A 80 8.60 8.58 2.45
C VAL A 80 9.31 9.43 3.51
N LEU A 81 10.47 8.99 3.99
CA LEU A 81 11.26 9.77 4.95
C LEU A 81 11.75 11.09 4.35
N ASP A 82 12.32 11.06 3.14
CA ASP A 82 12.79 12.23 2.39
C ASP A 82 11.64 13.22 2.11
N ALA A 83 10.45 12.74 1.77
CA ALA A 83 9.27 13.57 1.58
C ALA A 83 8.91 14.34 2.85
N LEU A 84 8.99 13.68 4.01
CA LEU A 84 8.65 14.25 5.31
C LEU A 84 9.74 15.17 5.89
N GLU A 85 10.97 15.15 5.37
CA GLU A 85 12.03 16.09 5.79
C GLU A 85 11.65 17.56 5.52
N ASN A 86 10.81 17.79 4.51
CA ASN A 86 10.36 19.11 4.10
C ASN A 86 9.15 19.63 4.91
N GLY A 87 8.54 18.76 5.72
CA GLY A 87 7.38 19.10 6.55
C GLY A 87 6.37 17.96 6.63
N PRO A 88 5.34 18.11 7.49
CA PRO A 88 4.26 17.14 7.56
C PRO A 88 3.44 17.13 6.27
N LEU A 89 3.15 15.94 5.76
CA LEU A 89 2.32 15.70 4.58
C LEU A 89 1.11 14.85 4.94
N GLU A 90 0.00 15.08 4.25
CA GLU A 90 -1.17 14.20 4.31
C GLU A 90 -0.90 12.89 3.57
N PHE A 91 -1.68 11.86 3.86
CA PHE A 91 -1.48 10.53 3.29
C PHE A 91 -1.54 10.53 1.76
N ASP A 92 -2.49 11.28 1.17
CA ASP A 92 -2.63 11.38 -0.29
C ASP A 92 -1.40 12.06 -0.93
N GLU A 93 -0.81 13.06 -0.26
CA GLU A 93 0.42 13.73 -0.73
C GLU A 93 1.63 12.79 -0.71
N LEU A 94 1.75 11.93 0.32
CA LEU A 94 2.79 10.90 0.37
C LEU A 94 2.62 9.86 -0.73
N VAL A 95 1.37 9.45 -1.02
CA VAL A 95 1.07 8.53 -2.13
C VAL A 95 1.46 9.16 -3.46
N ASP A 96 1.17 10.44 -3.68
CA ASP A 96 1.55 11.14 -4.91
C ASP A 96 3.07 11.18 -5.10
N VAL A 97 3.84 11.48 -4.05
CA VAL A 97 5.31 11.48 -4.09
C VAL A 97 5.85 10.11 -4.44
N VAL A 98 5.36 9.05 -3.78
CA VAL A 98 5.78 7.68 -4.06
C VAL A 98 5.39 7.26 -5.47
N ALA A 99 4.20 7.64 -5.94
CA ALA A 99 3.74 7.33 -7.28
C ALA A 99 4.55 8.06 -8.36
N GLU A 100 5.00 9.30 -8.12
CA GLU A 100 5.91 10.03 -9.03
C GLU A 100 7.25 9.30 -9.16
N ASP A 101 7.80 8.82 -8.03
CA ASP A 101 9.06 8.07 -8.03
C ASP A 101 8.92 6.74 -8.76
N PHE A 102 7.86 5.97 -8.45
CA PHE A 102 7.57 4.71 -9.12
C PHE A 102 7.30 4.88 -10.63
N ARG A 103 6.68 5.99 -11.04
CA ARG A 103 6.50 6.32 -12.47
C ARG A 103 7.84 6.48 -13.19
N ARG A 104 8.84 7.09 -12.54
CA ARG A 104 10.19 7.22 -13.09
C ARG A 104 10.86 5.86 -13.24
N ASP A 105 10.73 4.99 -12.24
CA ASP A 105 11.29 3.64 -12.29
C ASP A 105 10.68 2.80 -13.41
N VAL A 106 9.36 2.90 -13.59
CA VAL A 106 8.65 2.24 -14.69
C VAL A 106 9.12 2.76 -16.05
N ASP A 107 9.28 4.08 -16.19
CA ASP A 107 9.80 4.70 -17.42
C ASP A 107 11.21 4.21 -17.75
N GLU A 108 12.10 4.16 -16.76
CA GLU A 108 13.46 3.66 -16.94
C GLU A 108 13.49 2.16 -17.28
N ALA A 109 12.66 1.36 -16.62
CA ALA A 109 12.55 -0.08 -16.89
C ALA A 109 12.02 -0.34 -18.30
N LEU A 110 11.01 0.42 -18.74
CA LEU A 110 10.47 0.34 -20.10
C LEU A 110 11.53 0.74 -21.13
N GLY A 111 12.26 1.83 -20.91
CA GLY A 111 13.36 2.23 -21.80
C GLY A 111 14.43 1.14 -21.96
N ARG A 112 14.86 0.51 -20.86
CA ARG A 112 15.79 -0.63 -20.93
C ARG A 112 15.23 -1.82 -21.70
N LEU A 113 13.96 -2.16 -21.49
CA LEU A 113 13.31 -3.27 -22.19
C LEU A 113 13.11 -2.98 -23.69
N GLU A 114 12.89 -1.72 -24.07
CA GLU A 114 12.84 -1.29 -25.48
C GLU A 114 14.22 -1.36 -26.13
N GLU A 115 15.29 -0.96 -25.43
CA GLU A 115 16.67 -1.12 -25.91
C GLU A 115 17.07 -2.58 -26.12
N GLU A 116 16.50 -3.50 -25.33
CA GLU A 116 16.67 -4.95 -25.46
C GLU A 116 15.77 -5.59 -26.53
N ASP A 117 14.97 -4.81 -27.27
CA ASP A 117 13.95 -5.27 -28.22
C ASP A 117 12.88 -6.20 -27.60
N ARG A 118 12.71 -6.17 -26.27
CA ARG A 118 11.79 -7.08 -25.53
C ARG A 118 10.39 -6.53 -25.36
N VAL A 119 10.25 -5.21 -25.38
CA VAL A 119 8.94 -4.54 -25.41
C VAL A 119 8.95 -3.46 -26.48
N GLU A 120 7.77 -3.14 -27.00
CA GLU A 120 7.58 -2.03 -27.93
C GLU A 120 6.34 -1.23 -27.56
N HIS A 121 6.40 0.09 -27.78
CA HIS A 121 5.25 0.95 -27.63
C HIS A 121 4.25 0.75 -28.79
N ASP A 122 3.08 0.16 -28.48
CA ASP A 122 1.94 0.09 -29.38
C ASP A 122 1.29 1.47 -29.54
N ARG A 123 1.54 2.09 -30.70
CA ARG A 123 1.00 3.42 -31.02
C ARG A 123 -0.49 3.41 -31.37
N LEU A 124 -1.06 2.24 -31.67
CA LEU A 124 -2.45 2.11 -32.11
C LEU A 124 -3.38 1.98 -30.91
N ASP A 125 -3.03 1.11 -29.96
CA ASP A 125 -3.80 0.84 -28.77
C ASP A 125 -3.39 1.72 -27.57
N GLY A 126 -2.25 2.40 -27.66
CA GLY A 126 -1.75 3.31 -26.63
C GLY A 126 -1.27 2.55 -25.39
N GLY A 127 -0.12 1.87 -25.52
CA GLY A 127 0.50 1.14 -24.42
C GLY A 127 1.80 0.45 -24.85
N TYR A 128 2.27 -0.50 -24.04
CA TYR A 128 3.45 -1.32 -24.34
C TYR A 128 3.04 -2.78 -24.52
N ARG A 129 3.62 -3.46 -25.52
CA ARG A 129 3.44 -4.90 -25.75
C ARG A 129 4.80 -5.60 -25.72
N VAL A 130 4.81 -6.86 -25.31
CA VAL A 130 6.02 -7.71 -25.39
C VAL A 130 6.28 -8.06 -26.84
N THR A 131 7.55 -7.97 -27.25
CA THR A 131 8.01 -8.43 -28.56
C THR A 131 8.37 -9.92 -28.45
N ASP A 132 7.83 -10.76 -29.34
CA ASP A 132 8.02 -12.22 -29.31
C ASP A 132 9.34 -12.68 -29.98
N ASP A 133 10.35 -11.80 -30.08
CA ASP A 133 11.64 -12.14 -30.68
C ASP A 133 12.56 -12.77 -29.62
N GLY A 134 12.56 -14.11 -29.59
CA GLY A 134 13.52 -14.97 -28.90
C GLY A 134 14.35 -15.80 -29.87
#